data_AF-A0A3D0XCA0-F1
#
_entry.id   AF-A0A3D0XCA0-F1
#
_cell.length_a   1.000
_cell.length_b   1.000
_cell.length_c   1.000
_cell.angle_alpha   90.00
_cell.angle_beta   90.00
_cell.angle_gamma   90.00
#
_symmetry.space_group_name_H-M   'P 1'
#
loop_
_entity.id
_entity.type
_entity.pdbx_description
1 polymer ?
#
loop_
_entity_poly.entity_id
_entity_poly.type
_entity_poly.pdbx_seq_one_letter_code
_entity_poly.pdbx_strand_id
1 'polypeptide(L)'
;MNNKTIWITLANPMNIILLLLMIIFIRSLILAVVLNIRMKAAKRSPTQANAWRVYKTLCKFGIGIRNHPKVWGEYRDMFYKINQSPDVPSELKQKLKDRLIKKGLYINNMRIIDNYKG
;
A
#
# COMPACT_ATOMS: atom_id res chain seq x y z
N MET A 1 10.54 -33.62 -20.37
CA MET A 1 9.15 -33.19 -20.08
C MET A 1 8.47 -32.86 -21.39
N ASN A 2 7.43 -33.61 -21.71
CA ASN A 2 6.95 -33.85 -23.07
C ASN A 2 5.87 -32.81 -23.46
N ASN A 3 5.94 -32.24 -24.67
CA ASN A 3 5.03 -31.19 -25.15
C ASN A 3 3.53 -31.54 -24.97
N LYS A 4 3.16 -32.83 -24.98
CA LYS A 4 1.79 -33.30 -24.72
C LYS A 4 1.25 -32.87 -23.35
N THR A 5 2.08 -32.86 -22.31
CA THR A 5 1.65 -32.45 -20.96
C THR A 5 1.32 -30.96 -20.91
N ILE A 6 2.10 -30.14 -21.62
CA ILE A 6 1.86 -28.69 -21.74
C ILE A 6 0.53 -28.42 -22.47
N TRP A 7 0.26 -29.14 -23.56
CA TRP A 7 -0.99 -29.02 -24.32
C TRP A 7 -2.23 -29.45 -23.52
N ILE A 8 -2.16 -30.53 -22.75
CA ILE A 8 -3.25 -30.98 -21.87
C ILE A 8 -3.49 -29.96 -20.73
N THR A 9 -2.43 -29.32 -20.23
CA THR A 9 -2.52 -28.31 -19.17
C THR A 9 -3.17 -27.01 -19.68
N LEU A 10 -2.90 -26.63 -20.94
CA LEU A 10 -3.53 -25.48 -21.62
C LEU A 10 -4.94 -25.77 -22.15
N ALA A 11 -5.29 -27.03 -22.41
CA ALA A 11 -6.63 -27.42 -22.85
C ALA A 11 -7.68 -27.42 -21.74
N ASN A 12 -7.26 -27.38 -20.46
CA ASN A 12 -8.16 -27.30 -19.33
C ASN A 12 -8.32 -25.84 -18.86
N PRO A 13 -9.48 -25.20 -19.09
CA PRO A 13 -9.70 -23.80 -18.75
C PRO A 13 -9.51 -23.53 -17.24
N MET A 14 -9.73 -24.53 -16.39
CA MET A 14 -9.52 -24.43 -14.94
C MET A 14 -8.05 -24.19 -14.57
N ASN A 15 -7.09 -24.78 -15.29
CA ASN A 15 -5.66 -24.59 -15.04
C ASN A 15 -5.19 -23.19 -15.48
N ILE A 16 -5.73 -22.67 -16.59
CA ILE A 16 -5.46 -21.31 -17.04
C ILE A 16 -5.97 -20.30 -16.00
N ILE A 17 -7.20 -20.50 -15.50
CA ILE A 17 -7.78 -19.65 -14.45
C ILE A 17 -6.93 -19.70 -13.17
N LEU A 18 -6.51 -20.89 -12.74
CA LEU A 18 -5.67 -21.06 -11.56
C LEU A 18 -4.31 -20.34 -11.70
N LEU A 19 -3.68 -20.44 -12.87
CA LEU A 19 -2.43 -19.73 -13.19
C LEU A 19 -2.62 -18.21 -13.13
N LEU A 20 -3.70 -17.68 -13.71
CA LEU A 20 -4.01 -16.25 -13.65
C LEU A 20 -4.23 -15.78 -12.20
N LEU A 21 -4.95 -16.55 -11.40
CA LEU A 21 -5.16 -16.27 -9.98
C LEU A 21 -3.84 -16.29 -9.19
N MET A 22 -2.95 -17.27 -9.43
CA MET A 22 -1.62 -17.30 -8.83
C MET A 22 -0.80 -16.06 -9.17
N ILE A 23 -0.81 -15.62 -10.44
CA ILE A 23 -0.07 -14.42 -10.86
C ILE A 23 -0.60 -13.17 -10.13
N ILE A 24 -1.93 -13.03 -10.02
CA ILE A 24 -2.56 -11.91 -9.29
C ILE A 24 -2.20 -11.96 -7.81
N PHE A 25 -2.20 -13.14 -7.21
CA PHE A 25 -1.83 -13.34 -5.80
C PHE A 25 -0.37 -12.97 -5.54
N ILE A 26 0.57 -13.46 -6.35
CA ILE A 26 2.01 -13.15 -6.22
C ILE A 26 2.26 -11.65 -6.38
N ARG A 27 1.64 -11.00 -7.37
CA ARG A 27 1.75 -9.54 -7.54
C ARG A 27 1.26 -8.78 -6.30
N SER A 28 0.16 -9.22 -5.71
CA SER A 28 -0.38 -8.64 -4.48
C SER A 28 0.56 -8.82 -3.30
N LEU A 29 1.18 -10.00 -3.17
CA LEU A 29 2.16 -10.31 -2.13
C LEU A 29 3.41 -9.43 -2.23
N ILE A 30 3.99 -9.31 -3.44
CA ILE A 30 5.15 -8.45 -3.68
C ILE A 30 4.83 -7.00 -3.31
N LEU A 31 3.69 -6.50 -3.76
CA LEU A 31 3.27 -5.14 -3.43
C LEU A 31 3.08 -4.93 -1.92
N ALA A 32 2.62 -5.95 -1.18
CA ALA A 32 2.42 -5.87 0.27
C ALA A 32 3.77 -5.74 0.99
N VAL A 33 4.75 -6.54 0.59
CA VAL A 33 6.12 -6.46 1.11
C VAL A 33 6.73 -5.09 0.80
N VAL A 34 6.61 -4.61 -0.44
CA VAL A 34 7.11 -3.29 -0.85
C VAL A 34 6.43 -2.17 -0.07
N LEU A 35 5.12 -2.27 0.20
CA LEU A 35 4.39 -1.30 1.02
C LEU A 35 4.92 -1.27 2.44
N ASN A 36 5.09 -2.43 3.08
CA ASN A 36 5.63 -2.53 4.44
C ASN A 36 7.02 -1.90 4.55
N ILE A 37 7.93 -2.18 3.60
CA ILE A 37 9.26 -1.58 3.56
C ILE A 37 9.17 -0.04 3.47
N ARG A 38 8.33 0.47 2.56
CA ARG A 38 8.17 1.92 2.37
C ARG A 38 7.55 2.60 3.59
N MET A 39 6.60 1.95 4.25
CA MET A 39 6.00 2.45 5.50
C MET A 39 7.03 2.54 6.61
N LYS A 40 7.88 1.51 6.80
CA LYS A 40 8.97 1.54 7.77
C LYS A 40 9.96 2.67 7.47
N ALA A 41 10.31 2.86 6.20
CA ALA A 41 11.18 3.96 5.78
C ALA A 41 10.55 5.33 6.09
N ALA A 42 9.27 5.54 5.74
CA ALA A 42 8.57 6.79 5.99
C ALA A 42 8.33 7.05 7.50
N LYS A 43 8.14 6.00 8.31
CA LYS A 43 8.04 6.11 9.76
C LYS A 43 9.38 6.55 10.38
N ARG A 44 10.50 6.03 9.89
CA ARG A 44 11.85 6.36 10.38
C ARG A 44 12.34 7.73 9.89
N SER A 45 12.03 8.08 8.64
CA SER A 45 12.44 9.32 7.98
C SER A 45 11.28 9.89 7.17
N PRO A 46 10.44 10.75 7.77
CA PRO A 46 9.22 11.27 7.15
C PRO A 46 9.52 12.42 6.19
N THR A 47 10.22 12.15 5.09
CA THR A 47 10.45 13.11 4.01
C THR A 47 9.34 13.07 2.96
N GLN A 48 9.15 14.15 2.20
CA GLN A 48 8.22 14.17 1.06
C GLN A 48 8.43 12.97 0.11
N ALA A 49 9.68 12.62 -0.20
CA ALA A 49 10.00 11.52 -1.08
C ALA A 49 9.52 10.16 -0.53
N ASN A 50 9.72 9.91 0.76
CA ASN A 50 9.29 8.67 1.40
C ASN A 50 7.77 8.59 1.52
N ALA A 51 7.12 9.70 1.92
CA ALA A 51 5.66 9.79 1.95
C ALA A 51 5.04 9.56 0.56
N TRP A 52 5.64 10.13 -0.49
CA TRP A 52 5.20 9.94 -1.87
C TRP A 52 5.33 8.49 -2.35
N ARG A 53 6.41 7.80 -1.98
CA ARG A 53 6.61 6.37 -2.29
C ARG A 53 5.53 5.50 -1.65
N VAL A 54 5.14 5.80 -0.41
CA VAL A 54 4.03 5.11 0.28
C VAL A 54 2.72 5.35 -0.47
N TYR A 55 2.40 6.62 -0.75
CA TYR A 55 1.20 6.99 -1.50
C TYR A 55 1.11 6.27 -2.86
N LYS A 56 2.18 6.31 -3.66
CA LYS A 56 2.23 5.60 -4.96
C LYS A 56 1.98 4.10 -4.82
N THR A 57 2.52 3.45 -3.80
CA THR A 57 2.28 2.00 -3.58
C THR A 57 0.82 1.74 -3.18
N LEU A 58 0.25 2.55 -2.30
CA LEU A 58 -1.18 2.47 -1.95
C LEU A 58 -2.11 2.73 -3.15
N CYS A 59 -1.66 3.53 -4.11
CA CYS A 59 -2.37 3.72 -5.37
C CYS A 59 -2.38 2.45 -6.23
N LYS A 60 -1.25 1.73 -6.29
CA LYS A 60 -1.11 0.46 -7.04
C LYS A 60 -1.75 -0.74 -6.34
N PHE A 61 -1.90 -0.69 -5.02
CA PHE A 61 -2.55 -1.75 -4.27
C PHE A 61 -4.04 -1.79 -4.65
N GLY A 62 -4.52 -2.89 -5.22
CA GLY A 62 -5.95 -3.07 -5.54
C GLY A 62 -6.78 -3.42 -4.31
N ILE A 63 -6.16 -4.12 -3.35
CA ILE A 63 -6.82 -4.67 -2.16
C ILE A 63 -6.91 -3.61 -1.05
N GLY A 64 -7.85 -3.76 -0.12
CA GLY A 64 -7.97 -2.94 1.10
C GLY A 64 -6.89 -3.25 2.13
N ILE A 65 -6.77 -2.41 3.16
CA ILE A 65 -5.93 -2.70 4.34
C ILE A 65 -6.69 -3.71 5.19
N ARG A 66 -6.00 -4.78 5.59
CA ARG A 66 -6.59 -5.84 6.44
C ARG A 66 -7.15 -5.21 7.73
N ASN A 67 -8.41 -5.52 8.02
CA ASN A 67 -9.10 -5.08 9.23
C ASN A 67 -8.57 -5.83 10.46
N HIS A 68 -7.38 -5.46 10.92
CA HIS A 68 -6.76 -6.03 12.11
C HIS A 68 -6.08 -4.93 12.92
N PRO A 69 -6.32 -4.83 14.25
CA PRO A 69 -5.84 -3.72 15.07
C PRO A 69 -4.33 -3.46 14.95
N LYS A 70 -3.52 -4.53 14.95
CA LYS A 70 -2.06 -4.43 14.75
C LYS A 70 -1.68 -3.76 13.44
N VAL A 71 -2.33 -4.15 12.34
CA VAL A 71 -2.05 -3.61 11.01
C VAL A 71 -2.42 -2.13 11.00
N TRP A 72 -3.60 -1.78 11.52
CA TRP A 72 -4.04 -0.39 11.62
C TRP A 72 -3.11 0.51 12.43
N GLY A 73 -2.59 -0.01 13.56
CA GLY A 73 -1.62 0.69 14.39
C GLY A 73 -0.37 1.09 13.59
N GLU A 74 0.17 0.18 12.77
CA GLU A 74 1.36 0.47 11.96
C GLU A 74 1.12 1.57 10.91
N TYR A 75 -0.05 1.55 10.23
CA TYR A 75 -0.40 2.61 9.28
C TYR A 75 -0.65 3.96 9.97
N ARG A 76 -1.33 3.95 11.13
CA ARG A 76 -1.60 5.18 11.90
C ARG A 76 -0.31 5.80 12.42
N ASP A 77 0.59 5.00 12.99
CA ASP A 77 1.89 5.47 13.48
C ASP A 77 2.71 6.11 12.36
N MET A 78 2.76 5.45 11.21
CA MET A 78 3.47 5.95 10.03
C MET A 78 2.86 7.28 9.57
N PHE A 79 1.54 7.35 9.47
CA PHE A 79 0.85 8.58 9.09
C PHE A 79 1.05 9.69 10.12
N TYR A 80 1.06 9.39 11.42
CA TYR A 80 1.31 10.36 12.48
C TYR A 80 2.69 10.99 12.35
N LYS A 81 3.74 10.18 12.11
CA LYS A 81 5.10 10.68 11.86
C LYS A 81 5.20 11.56 10.61
N ILE A 82 4.49 11.18 9.54
CA ILE A 82 4.40 12.00 8.32
C ILE A 82 3.66 13.32 8.59
N ASN A 83 2.55 13.26 9.34
CA ASN A 83 1.72 14.43 9.62
C ASN A 83 2.49 15.47 10.45
N GLN A 84 3.31 15.03 11.40
CA GLN A 84 4.16 15.90 12.21
C GLN A 84 5.39 16.45 11.47
N SER A 85 5.73 15.91 10.29
CA SER A 85 6.96 16.30 9.60
C SER A 85 6.82 17.63 8.85
N PRO A 86 7.74 18.61 9.06
CA PRO A 86 7.83 19.83 8.26
C PRO A 86 8.22 19.56 6.80
N ASP A 87 8.95 18.48 6.54
CA ASP A 87 9.47 18.14 5.22
C ASP A 87 8.42 17.52 4.29
N VAL A 88 7.18 17.38 4.75
CA VAL A 88 6.08 16.82 3.96
C VAL A 88 5.05 17.92 3.75
N PRO A 89 4.69 18.23 2.49
CA PRO A 89 3.69 19.26 2.21
C PRO A 89 2.29 18.79 2.64
N SER A 90 1.49 19.73 3.11
CA SER A 90 0.13 19.52 3.63
C SER A 90 -0.78 18.83 2.60
N GLU A 91 -0.63 19.17 1.32
CA GLU A 91 -1.34 18.50 0.22
C GLU A 91 -1.06 16.99 0.16
N LEU A 92 0.21 16.59 0.33
CA LEU A 92 0.59 15.18 0.32
C LEU A 92 0.08 14.44 1.55
N LYS A 93 0.06 15.11 2.72
CA LYS A 93 -0.54 14.57 3.94
C LYS A 93 -2.02 14.28 3.74
N GLN A 94 -2.76 15.22 3.14
CA GLN A 94 -4.18 15.06 2.86
C GLN A 94 -4.43 13.93 1.84
N LYS A 95 -3.70 13.90 0.72
CA LYS A 95 -3.80 12.81 -0.28
C LYS A 95 -3.54 11.44 0.35
N LEU A 96 -2.55 11.34 1.25
CA LEU A 96 -2.24 10.10 1.95
C LEU A 96 -3.34 9.71 2.94
N LYS A 97 -3.89 10.66 3.70
CA LYS A 97 -5.04 10.47 4.60
C LYS A 97 -6.23 9.90 3.83
N ASP A 98 -6.64 10.57 2.75
CA ASP A 98 -7.79 10.18 1.94
C ASP A 98 -7.60 8.79 1.34
N ARG A 99 -6.38 8.49 0.87
CA ARG A 99 -6.07 7.17 0.31
C ARG A 99 -6.14 6.07 1.36
N LEU A 100 -5.64 6.32 2.56
CA LEU A 100 -5.70 5.36 3.67
C LEU A 100 -7.16 5.12 4.11
N ILE A 101 -7.99 6.17 4.18
CA ILE A 101 -9.44 6.07 4.44
C ILE A 101 -10.12 5.23 3.35
N LYS A 102 -9.87 5.54 2.08
CA LYS A 102 -10.40 4.77 0.93
C LYS A 102 -9.99 3.30 0.97
N LYS A 103 -8.88 2.98 1.65
CA LYS A 103 -8.39 1.61 1.85
C LYS A 103 -8.92 0.93 3.11
N GLY A 104 -9.83 1.58 3.85
CA GLY A 104 -10.50 1.02 5.03
C GLY A 104 -9.80 1.33 6.35
N LEU A 105 -8.81 2.24 6.37
CA LEU A 105 -8.19 2.68 7.62
C LEU A 105 -9.01 3.81 8.25
N TYR A 106 -9.41 3.63 9.50
CA TYR A 106 -10.14 4.68 10.23
C TYR A 106 -9.16 5.72 10.81
N ILE A 107 -9.16 6.93 10.24
CA ILE A 107 -8.27 8.07 10.60
C ILE A 107 -9.00 9.43 10.54
N ASN A 108 -10.33 9.42 10.46
CA ASN A 108 -11.15 10.60 10.17
C ASN A 108 -10.87 11.80 11.09
N ASN A 109 -10.56 11.56 12.36
CA ASN A 109 -10.38 12.61 13.36
C ASN A 109 -8.96 13.23 13.41
N MET A 110 -8.01 12.80 12.59
CA MET A 110 -6.67 13.43 12.57
C MET A 110 -6.70 14.74 11.77
N ARG A 111 -6.36 15.85 12.44
CA ARG A 111 -6.12 17.15 11.80
C ARG A 111 -4.79 17.12 11.04
N ILE A 112 -4.78 17.60 9.80
CA ILE A 112 -3.54 17.80 9.05
C ILE A 112 -2.78 18.97 9.68
N ILE A 113 -1.53 18.75 10.05
CA ILE A 113 -0.67 19.82 10.54
C ILE A 113 -0.14 20.56 9.32
N ASP A 114 -0.59 21.79 9.15
CA ASP A 114 -0.10 22.68 8.11
C ASP A 114 1.24 23.26 8.56
N ASN A 115 2.29 22.97 7.80
CA ASN A 115 3.64 23.49 8.09
C ASN A 115 3.94 24.72 7.23
N TYR A 116 2.90 25.45 6.82
CA TYR A 116 3.03 26.73 6.14
C TYR A 116 3.79 27.71 7.03
N LYS A 117 5.10 27.82 6.78
CA LYS A 117 5.89 28.97 7.22
C LYS A 117 5.54 30.08 6.24
N GLY A 118 4.74 31.06 6.70
CA GLY A 118 4.64 32.34 6.02
C GLY A 118 6.01 32.97 5.82
#